data_AF-A0A7C6KGA8-F1
#
_entry.id   AF-A0A7C6KGA8-F1
#
_cell.length_a   1.000
_cell.length_b   1.000
_cell.length_c   1.000
_cell.angle_alpha   90.00
_cell.angle_beta   90.00
_cell.angle_gamma   90.00
#
_symmetry.space_group_name_H-M   'P 1'
#
loop_
_entity.id
_entity.type
_entity.pdbx_description
1 polymer ?
#
loop_
_entity_poly.entity_id
_entity_poly.type
_entity_poly.pdbx_seq_one_letter_code
_entity_poly.pdbx_strand_id
1 'polypeptide(L)'
;MAISAVLWTIEMAAALEKLQARLQETLAGRPRQLAWGHPQAMSQSLERVRIALRGRRGMDREQRIARGVMAFRIQGERTDFVALKYACHGLSQPMDWESRRLLDDREQVERLLRRVLDFAADPRRFAACYRGLLASCQQARAAGFPLDGPLTANLRRLEHFLHQAQARLPGAARPALPCA
;
A
#
# COMPACT_ATOMS: atom_id res chain seq x y z
N MET A 1 26.74 -11.00 60.26
CA MET A 1 25.76 -10.57 59.24
C MET A 1 26.09 -9.22 58.56
N ALA A 2 27.15 -8.49 58.94
CA ALA A 2 27.48 -7.20 58.30
C ALA A 2 28.23 -7.31 56.95
N ILE A 3 28.96 -8.40 56.71
CA ILE A 3 29.83 -8.58 55.52
C ILE A 3 28.99 -8.80 54.24
N SER A 4 27.82 -9.43 54.35
CA SER A 4 26.96 -9.74 53.19
C SER A 4 26.28 -8.50 52.60
N ALA A 5 26.00 -7.48 53.40
CA ALA A 5 25.39 -6.22 52.94
C ALA A 5 26.39 -5.33 52.20
N VAL A 6 27.66 -5.36 52.61
CA VAL A 6 28.75 -4.60 51.97
C VAL A 6 29.13 -5.20 50.61
N LEU A 7 29.06 -6.52 50.46
CA LEU A 7 29.33 -7.19 49.18
C LEU A 7 28.24 -6.88 48.13
N TRP A 8 26.97 -6.81 48.54
CA TRP A 8 25.85 -6.45 47.66
C TRP A 8 25.91 -4.99 47.18
N THR A 9 26.32 -4.05 48.03
CA THR A 9 26.44 -2.64 47.63
C THR A 9 27.60 -2.42 46.65
N ILE A 10 28.70 -3.16 46.80
CA ILE A 10 29.85 -3.11 45.88
C ILE A 10 29.48 -3.70 44.51
N GLU A 11 28.75 -4.83 44.46
CA GLU A 11 28.31 -5.44 43.20
C GLU A 11 27.29 -4.57 42.44
N MET A 12 26.36 -3.91 43.15
CA MET A 12 25.42 -2.96 42.53
C MET A 12 26.13 -1.72 41.98
N ALA A 13 27.14 -1.20 42.69
CA ALA A 13 27.92 -0.06 42.21
C ALA A 13 28.69 -0.42 40.93
N ALA A 14 29.32 -1.60 40.89
CA ALA A 14 30.01 -2.10 39.70
C ALA A 14 29.06 -2.33 38.51
N ALA A 15 27.83 -2.82 38.77
CA ALA A 15 26.81 -2.97 37.73
C ALA A 15 26.34 -1.62 37.17
N LEU A 16 26.21 -0.60 38.03
CA LEU A 16 25.83 0.75 37.63
C LEU A 16 26.91 1.44 36.80
N GLU A 17 28.18 1.30 37.18
CA GLU A 17 29.32 1.82 36.42
C GLU A 17 29.42 1.15 35.04
N LYS A 18 29.22 -0.16 34.98
CA LYS A 18 29.22 -0.91 33.72
C LYS A 18 28.04 -0.51 32.82
N LEU A 19 26.89 -0.19 33.40
CA LEU A 19 25.75 0.37 32.67
C LEU A 19 26.06 1.78 32.15
N GLN A 20 26.64 2.65 32.99
CA GLN A 20 27.03 4.00 32.60
C GLN A 20 28.07 4.00 31.47
N ALA A 21 29.10 3.15 31.56
CA ALA A 21 30.12 3.02 30.53
C ALA A 21 29.52 2.59 29.20
N ARG A 22 28.67 1.55 29.19
CA ARG A 22 27.94 1.11 27.99
C ARG A 22 27.05 2.21 27.42
N LEU A 23 26.36 2.95 28.28
CA LEU A 23 25.46 4.02 27.85
C LEU A 23 26.24 5.19 27.24
N GLN A 24 27.39 5.55 27.83
CA GLN A 24 28.30 6.55 27.26
C GLN A 24 28.90 6.11 25.93
N GLU A 25 29.32 4.85 25.80
CA GLU A 25 29.85 4.29 24.56
C GLU A 25 28.78 4.28 23.44
N THR A 26 27.54 3.92 23.78
CA THR A 26 26.39 3.94 22.86
C THR A 26 26.03 5.36 22.43
N LEU A 27 26.21 6.35 23.33
CA LEU A 27 25.94 7.76 23.05
C LEU A 27 27.09 8.45 22.31
N ALA A 28 28.34 8.01 22.50
CA ALA A 28 29.52 8.53 21.79
C ALA A 28 29.47 8.25 20.28
N GLY A 29 28.82 7.14 19.87
CA GLY A 29 28.59 6.81 18.46
C GLY A 29 27.37 7.49 17.82
N ARG A 30 26.57 8.25 18.57
CA ARG A 30 25.46 9.04 18.00
C ARG A 30 25.92 10.49 17.79
N PRO A 31 25.67 11.10 16.61
CA PRO A 31 25.96 12.51 16.44
C PRO A 31 25.14 13.30 17.46
N ARG A 32 25.84 13.88 18.44
CA ARG A 32 25.29 14.92 19.31
C ARG A 32 24.84 16.05 18.41
N GLN A 33 23.56 16.38 18.50
CA GLN A 33 22.88 17.47 17.81
C GLN A 33 22.63 17.22 16.31
N LEU A 34 21.41 16.76 16.01
CA LEU A 34 20.73 17.23 14.80
C LEU A 34 20.66 18.76 14.92
N ALA A 35 21.49 19.48 14.17
CA ALA A 35 21.33 20.91 13.99
C ALA A 35 19.94 21.15 13.36
N TRP A 36 18.97 21.48 14.21
CA TRP A 36 17.66 21.94 13.75
C TRP A 36 17.90 23.19 12.90
N GLY A 37 17.59 23.10 11.61
CA GLY A 37 17.87 24.17 10.64
C GLY A 37 18.60 23.74 9.36
N HIS A 38 19.04 22.48 9.23
CA HIS A 38 19.57 21.96 7.96
C HIS A 38 18.61 20.97 7.28
N PRO A 39 17.82 21.43 6.27
CA PRO A 39 16.79 20.62 5.61
C PRO A 39 17.32 19.31 5.00
N GLN A 40 18.54 19.32 4.48
CA GLN A 40 19.16 18.13 3.87
C GLN A 40 19.55 17.08 4.92
N ALA A 41 20.14 17.48 6.04
CA ALA A 41 20.49 16.57 7.13
C ALA A 41 19.24 15.94 7.78
N MET A 42 18.15 16.73 7.87
CA MET A 42 16.86 16.26 8.35
C MET A 42 16.21 15.28 7.36
N SER A 43 16.25 15.58 6.06
CA SER A 43 15.74 14.69 5.01
C SER A 43 16.48 13.36 4.97
N GLN A 44 17.82 13.39 5.11
CA GLN A 44 18.63 12.17 5.19
C GLN A 44 18.32 11.35 6.44
N SER A 45 18.09 12.00 7.58
CA SER A 45 17.70 11.32 8.82
C SER A 45 16.31 10.69 8.71
N LEU A 46 15.36 11.39 8.09
CA LEU A 46 14.03 10.86 7.81
C LEU A 46 14.05 9.70 6.81
N GLU A 47 14.90 9.74 5.78
CA GLU A 47 15.04 8.62 4.84
C GLU A 47 15.69 7.40 5.54
N ARG A 48 16.67 7.61 6.42
CA ARG A 48 17.23 6.51 7.23
C ARG A 48 16.19 5.88 8.16
N VAL A 49 15.35 6.69 8.81
CA VAL A 49 14.22 6.21 9.61
C VAL A 49 13.20 5.48 8.73
N ARG A 50 12.89 6.02 7.54
CA ARG A 50 12.00 5.37 6.57
C ARG A 50 12.53 4.00 6.15
N ILE A 51 13.82 3.89 5.83
CA ILE A 51 14.48 2.64 5.44
C ILE A 51 14.49 1.65 6.61
N ALA A 52 14.87 2.08 7.82
CA ALA A 52 14.87 1.23 9.02
C ALA A 52 13.46 0.69 9.36
N LEU A 53 12.42 1.50 9.10
CA LEU A 53 11.03 1.11 9.28
C LEU A 53 10.46 0.30 8.11
N ARG A 54 11.08 0.31 6.91
CA ARG A 54 10.65 -0.57 5.79
C ARG A 54 10.80 -2.05 6.17
N GLY A 55 11.83 -2.42 6.92
CA GLY A 55 12.05 -3.81 7.38
C GLY A 55 10.99 -4.36 8.34
N ARG A 56 10.14 -3.52 8.93
CA ARG A 56 9.03 -3.94 9.82
C ARG A 56 7.63 -3.69 9.25
N ARG A 57 7.52 -3.10 8.05
CA ARG A 57 6.23 -2.83 7.42
C ARG A 57 5.81 -4.07 6.63
N GLY A 58 4.70 -4.69 7.02
CA GLY A 58 4.10 -5.77 6.24
C GLY A 58 3.94 -5.37 4.77
N MET A 59 4.05 -6.36 3.87
CA MET A 59 3.95 -6.33 2.41
C MET A 59 3.76 -4.95 1.77
N ASP A 60 4.66 -4.56 0.87
CA ASP A 60 4.56 -3.29 0.14
C ASP A 60 3.25 -3.19 -0.68
N ARG A 61 2.80 -1.97 -1.00
CA ARG A 61 1.57 -1.73 -1.76
C ARG A 61 1.59 -2.45 -3.10
N GLU A 62 2.71 -2.45 -3.82
CA GLU A 62 2.82 -3.12 -5.13
C GLU A 62 2.65 -4.62 -4.97
N GLN A 63 3.31 -5.21 -3.96
CA GLN A 63 3.15 -6.63 -3.61
C GLN A 63 1.70 -6.99 -3.23
N ARG A 64 0.97 -6.10 -2.52
CA ARG A 64 -0.45 -6.33 -2.21
C ARG A 64 -1.32 -6.28 -3.46
N ILE A 65 -1.04 -5.37 -4.38
CA ILE A 65 -1.73 -5.28 -5.67
C ILE A 65 -1.48 -6.56 -6.47
N ALA A 66 -0.22 -6.95 -6.61
CA ALA A 66 0.16 -8.18 -7.31
C ALA A 66 -0.54 -9.42 -6.73
N ARG A 67 -0.53 -9.55 -5.41
CA ARG A 67 -1.23 -10.65 -4.71
C ARG A 67 -2.75 -10.59 -4.91
N GLY A 68 -3.35 -9.40 -4.88
CA GLY A 68 -4.78 -9.21 -5.12
C GLY A 68 -5.18 -9.61 -6.55
N VAL A 69 -4.41 -9.17 -7.54
CA VAL A 69 -4.59 -9.54 -8.96
C VAL A 69 -4.48 -11.06 -9.13
N MET A 70 -3.47 -11.70 -8.53
CA MET A 70 -3.32 -13.16 -8.60
C MET A 70 -4.45 -13.90 -7.93
N ALA A 71 -4.82 -13.49 -6.73
CA ALA A 71 -5.95 -14.09 -6.03
C ALA A 71 -7.22 -14.01 -6.87
N PHE A 72 -7.47 -12.87 -7.54
CA PHE A 72 -8.60 -12.73 -8.45
C PHE A 72 -8.50 -13.63 -9.68
N ARG A 73 -7.34 -13.77 -10.31
CA ARG A 73 -7.17 -14.69 -11.46
C ARG A 73 -7.43 -16.15 -11.09
N ILE A 74 -6.97 -16.58 -9.91
CA ILE A 74 -7.10 -17.96 -9.44
C ILE A 74 -8.53 -18.24 -8.96
N GLN A 75 -9.09 -17.34 -8.15
CA GLN A 75 -10.35 -17.59 -7.42
C GLN A 75 -11.57 -17.00 -8.12
N GLY A 76 -11.37 -16.05 -9.03
CA GLY A 76 -12.43 -15.36 -9.76
C GLY A 76 -13.46 -14.74 -8.84
N GLU A 77 -14.72 -15.17 -8.99
CA GLU A 77 -15.85 -14.64 -8.21
C GLU A 77 -15.80 -15.02 -6.72
N ARG A 78 -14.99 -16.04 -6.34
CA ARG A 78 -14.81 -16.45 -4.95
C ARG A 78 -13.81 -15.58 -4.19
N THR A 79 -13.19 -14.62 -4.85
CA THR A 79 -12.19 -13.73 -4.26
C THR A 79 -12.78 -12.93 -3.10
N ASP A 80 -12.04 -12.87 -1.99
CA ASP A 80 -12.41 -12.08 -0.84
C ASP A 80 -12.32 -10.56 -1.11
N PHE A 81 -12.94 -9.76 -0.26
CA PHE A 81 -12.96 -8.30 -0.42
C PHE A 81 -11.55 -7.68 -0.38
N VAL A 82 -10.64 -8.18 0.47
CA VAL A 82 -9.32 -7.58 0.67
C VAL A 82 -8.50 -7.72 -0.60
N ALA A 83 -8.46 -8.92 -1.17
CA ALA A 83 -7.82 -9.23 -2.43
C ALA A 83 -8.50 -8.49 -3.59
N LEU A 84 -9.83 -8.49 -3.66
CA LEU A 84 -10.59 -7.83 -4.72
C LEU A 84 -10.30 -6.32 -4.77
N LYS A 85 -10.28 -5.65 -3.61
CA LYS A 85 -9.93 -4.23 -3.52
C LYS A 85 -8.58 -3.95 -4.18
N TYR A 86 -7.60 -4.83 -3.95
CA TYR A 86 -6.27 -4.69 -4.54
C TYR A 86 -6.24 -5.08 -6.02
N ALA A 87 -7.04 -6.06 -6.46
CA ALA A 87 -7.24 -6.36 -7.87
C ALA A 87 -7.80 -5.16 -8.64
N CYS A 88 -8.76 -4.42 -8.06
CA CYS A 88 -9.27 -3.17 -8.64
C CYS A 88 -8.17 -2.12 -8.86
N HIS A 89 -7.20 -2.01 -7.94
CA HIS A 89 -6.04 -1.12 -8.09
C HIS A 89 -5.00 -1.61 -9.11
N GLY A 90 -4.96 -2.92 -9.38
CA GLY A 90 -4.02 -3.55 -10.30
C GLY A 90 -4.58 -3.82 -11.70
N LEU A 91 -5.83 -3.43 -11.97
CA LEU A 91 -6.54 -3.77 -13.21
C LEU A 91 -5.74 -3.39 -14.48
N SER A 92 -5.14 -2.20 -14.49
CA SER A 92 -4.33 -1.69 -15.60
C SER A 92 -2.83 -1.88 -15.43
N GLN A 93 -2.36 -2.48 -14.33
CA GLN A 93 -0.94 -2.67 -14.07
C GLN A 93 -0.42 -3.90 -14.82
N PRO A 94 0.74 -3.81 -15.49
CA PRO A 94 1.39 -4.99 -16.03
C PRO A 94 1.91 -5.82 -14.86
N MET A 95 1.72 -7.14 -14.93
CA MET A 95 2.24 -8.06 -13.92
C MET A 95 3.59 -8.62 -14.36
N ASP A 96 4.54 -8.66 -13.43
CA ASP A 96 5.95 -8.95 -13.67
C ASP A 96 6.18 -10.33 -14.32
N TRP A 97 5.29 -11.30 -14.06
CA TRP A 97 5.44 -12.69 -14.51
C TRP A 97 4.86 -13.00 -15.89
N GLU A 98 3.99 -12.13 -16.43
CA GLU A 98 3.32 -12.38 -17.73
C GLU A 98 3.17 -11.14 -18.62
N SER A 99 3.46 -9.95 -18.09
CA SER A 99 3.19 -8.64 -18.68
C SER A 99 1.72 -8.39 -19.10
N ARG A 100 0.83 -9.39 -18.96
CA ARG A 100 -0.60 -9.30 -19.24
C ARG A 100 -1.31 -8.59 -18.12
N ARG A 101 -2.07 -7.55 -18.46
CA ARG A 101 -2.93 -6.81 -17.55
C ARG A 101 -4.25 -7.55 -17.42
N LEU A 102 -4.98 -7.34 -16.33
CA LEU A 102 -6.38 -7.79 -16.27
C LEU A 102 -7.23 -7.05 -17.31
N LEU A 103 -6.89 -5.79 -17.61
CA LEU A 103 -7.57 -4.95 -18.60
C LEU A 103 -7.48 -5.51 -20.03
N ASP A 104 -6.50 -6.36 -20.33
CA ASP A 104 -6.32 -6.95 -21.67
C ASP A 104 -7.36 -8.04 -21.97
N ASP A 105 -7.95 -8.64 -20.93
CA ASP A 105 -8.91 -9.73 -21.03
C ASP A 105 -10.33 -9.25 -20.71
N ARG A 106 -11.20 -9.32 -21.71
CA ARG A 106 -12.59 -8.88 -21.59
C ARG A 106 -13.36 -9.66 -20.52
N GLU A 107 -13.18 -10.98 -20.45
CA GLU A 107 -13.93 -11.82 -19.52
C GLU A 107 -13.54 -11.47 -18.08
N GLN A 108 -12.24 -11.29 -17.84
CA GLN A 108 -11.73 -10.91 -16.52
C GLN A 108 -12.24 -9.54 -16.07
N VAL A 109 -12.28 -8.57 -16.99
CA VAL A 109 -12.87 -7.24 -16.72
C VAL A 109 -14.35 -7.39 -16.36
N GLU A 110 -15.14 -8.08 -17.16
CA GLU A 110 -16.58 -8.26 -16.90
C GLU A 110 -16.84 -8.96 -15.55
N ARG A 111 -16.07 -10.02 -15.25
CA ARG A 111 -16.15 -10.75 -13.97
C ARG A 111 -15.77 -9.87 -12.78
N LEU A 112 -14.71 -9.06 -12.92
CA LEU A 112 -14.27 -8.15 -11.86
C LEU A 112 -15.34 -7.10 -11.58
N LEU A 113 -15.89 -6.47 -12.62
CA LEU A 113 -16.93 -5.44 -12.49
C LEU A 113 -18.20 -6.01 -11.86
N ARG A 114 -18.62 -7.21 -12.27
CA ARG A 114 -19.75 -7.92 -11.66
C ARG A 114 -19.49 -8.19 -10.18
N ARG A 115 -18.30 -8.69 -9.84
CA ARG A 115 -17.92 -8.97 -8.45
C ARG A 115 -17.87 -7.72 -7.58
N VAL A 116 -17.51 -6.56 -8.14
CA VAL A 116 -17.57 -5.28 -7.41
C VAL A 116 -19.02 -4.88 -7.09
N LEU A 117 -19.99 -5.21 -7.94
CA LEU A 117 -21.41 -4.93 -7.70
C LEU A 117 -22.00 -5.74 -6.55
N ASP A 118 -21.44 -6.91 -6.22
CA ASP A 118 -21.87 -7.68 -5.04
C ASP A 118 -21.69 -6.90 -3.73
N PHE A 119 -20.82 -5.89 -3.73
CA PHE A 119 -20.59 -4.99 -2.59
C PHE A 119 -21.43 -3.70 -2.66
N ALA A 120 -22.34 -3.55 -3.62
CA ALA A 120 -23.12 -2.33 -3.79
C ALA A 120 -23.97 -1.96 -2.56
N ALA A 121 -24.39 -2.94 -1.77
CA ALA A 121 -25.12 -2.72 -0.52
C ALA A 121 -24.23 -2.24 0.65
N ASP A 122 -22.90 -2.34 0.55
CA ASP A 122 -21.93 -1.82 1.52
C ASP A 122 -21.19 -0.60 0.91
N PRO A 123 -21.61 0.63 1.23
CA PRO A 123 -21.04 1.84 0.65
C PRO A 123 -19.52 1.97 0.87
N ARG A 124 -18.99 1.46 1.98
CA ARG A 124 -17.56 1.58 2.33
C ARG A 124 -16.74 0.65 1.45
N ARG A 125 -17.15 -0.60 1.32
CA ARG A 125 -16.47 -1.60 0.48
C ARG A 125 -16.58 -1.25 -0.99
N PHE A 126 -17.77 -0.82 -1.43
CA PHE A 126 -17.99 -0.35 -2.79
C PHE A 126 -17.11 0.85 -3.12
N ALA A 127 -17.07 1.88 -2.26
CA ALA A 127 -16.22 3.05 -2.48
C ALA A 127 -14.72 2.74 -2.48
N ALA A 128 -14.27 1.70 -1.76
CA ALA A 128 -12.88 1.24 -1.82
C ALA A 128 -12.55 0.61 -3.19
N CYS A 129 -13.42 -0.28 -3.69
CA CYS A 129 -13.26 -0.88 -5.01
C CYS A 129 -13.35 0.16 -6.13
N TYR A 130 -14.33 1.06 -6.05
CA TYR A 130 -14.52 2.15 -7.00
C TYR A 130 -13.28 3.03 -7.12
N ARG A 131 -12.69 3.45 -5.98
CA ARG A 131 -11.45 4.23 -5.97
C ARG A 131 -10.29 3.47 -6.61
N GLY A 132 -10.23 2.15 -6.41
CA GLY A 132 -9.25 1.29 -7.09
C GLY A 132 -9.43 1.30 -8.60
N LEU A 133 -10.66 1.07 -9.07
CA LEU A 133 -11.01 1.06 -10.49
C LEU A 133 -10.74 2.41 -11.17
N LEU A 134 -11.10 3.51 -10.51
CA LEU A 134 -10.84 4.86 -11.00
C LEU A 134 -9.34 5.13 -11.13
N ALA A 135 -8.55 4.78 -10.12
CA ALA A 135 -7.10 4.93 -10.16
C ALA A 135 -6.49 4.11 -11.32
N SER A 136 -6.95 2.87 -11.52
CA SER A 136 -6.53 2.04 -12.65
C SER A 136 -6.90 2.64 -14.00
N CYS A 137 -8.09 3.23 -14.13
CA CYS A 137 -8.54 3.92 -15.34
C CYS A 137 -7.68 5.15 -15.66
N GLN A 138 -7.35 5.96 -14.65
CA GLN A 138 -6.47 7.12 -14.83
C GLN A 138 -5.05 6.71 -15.21
N GLN A 139 -4.52 5.67 -14.56
CA GLN A 139 -3.22 5.09 -14.90
C GLN A 139 -3.21 4.57 -16.34
N ALA A 140 -4.30 3.93 -16.77
CA ALA A 140 -4.44 3.43 -18.13
C ALA A 140 -4.37 4.53 -19.18
N ARG A 141 -5.10 5.63 -18.96
CA ARG A 141 -5.08 6.79 -19.86
C ARG A 141 -3.72 7.47 -19.88
N ALA A 142 -3.09 7.65 -18.72
CA ALA A 142 -1.76 8.27 -18.61
C ALA A 142 -0.67 7.45 -19.34
N ALA A 143 -0.82 6.13 -19.41
CA ALA A 143 0.08 5.25 -20.14
C ALA A 143 -0.05 5.35 -21.67
N GLY A 144 -1.01 6.13 -22.20
CA GLY A 144 -1.15 6.36 -23.63
C GLY A 144 -1.43 5.08 -24.42
N PHE A 145 -2.28 4.19 -23.88
CA PHE A 145 -2.54 2.90 -24.52
C PHE A 145 -3.04 3.07 -25.96
N PRO A 146 -2.60 2.19 -26.88
CA PRO A 146 -2.92 2.31 -28.30
C PRO A 146 -4.43 2.31 -28.54
N LEU A 147 -4.88 3.20 -29.43
CA LEU A 147 -6.27 3.53 -29.66
C LEU A 147 -7.07 2.36 -30.28
N ASP A 148 -6.40 1.43 -30.95
CA ASP A 148 -7.04 0.32 -31.66
C ASP A 148 -6.68 -1.02 -31.00
N GLY A 149 -7.67 -1.64 -30.35
CA GLY A 149 -7.50 -2.97 -29.74
C GLY A 149 -8.55 -3.34 -28.70
N PRO A 150 -8.56 -4.60 -28.24
CA PRO A 150 -9.45 -5.09 -27.18
C PRO A 150 -9.31 -4.29 -25.87
N LEU A 151 -8.11 -3.74 -25.64
CA LEU A 151 -7.81 -2.89 -24.48
C LEU A 151 -8.64 -1.60 -24.47
N THR A 152 -8.77 -0.89 -25.59
CA THR A 152 -9.60 0.32 -25.69
C THR A 152 -11.07 0.02 -25.41
N ALA A 153 -11.58 -1.10 -25.94
CA ALA A 153 -12.95 -1.53 -25.69
C ALA A 153 -13.19 -1.83 -24.20
N ASN A 154 -12.23 -2.49 -23.54
CA ASN A 154 -12.29 -2.79 -22.12
C ASN A 154 -12.15 -1.52 -21.25
N LEU A 155 -11.33 -0.56 -21.67
CA LEU A 155 -11.20 0.74 -21.00
C LEU A 155 -12.52 1.54 -21.08
N ARG A 156 -13.14 1.62 -22.26
CA ARG A 156 -14.47 2.26 -22.42
C ARG A 156 -15.53 1.58 -21.57
N ARG A 157 -15.48 0.25 -21.45
CA ARG A 157 -16.38 -0.52 -20.57
C ARG A 157 -16.17 -0.16 -19.10
N LEU A 158 -14.91 -0.06 -18.67
CA LEU A 158 -14.57 0.38 -17.32
C LEU A 158 -15.07 1.80 -17.05
N GLU A 159 -14.89 2.73 -17.99
CA GLU A 159 -15.37 4.11 -17.90
C GLU A 159 -16.90 4.17 -17.80
N HIS A 160 -17.59 3.45 -18.67
CA HIS A 160 -19.05 3.34 -18.63
C HIS A 160 -19.55 2.82 -17.29
N PHE A 161 -18.89 1.77 -16.76
CA PHE A 161 -19.18 1.27 -15.43
C PHE A 161 -18.96 2.33 -14.35
N LEU A 162 -17.83 3.05 -14.38
CA LEU A 162 -17.53 4.11 -13.40
C LEU A 162 -18.58 5.22 -13.42
N HIS A 163 -19.01 5.66 -14.61
CA HIS A 163 -20.09 6.64 -14.78
C HIS A 163 -21.41 6.15 -14.16
N GLN A 164 -21.83 4.91 -14.45
CA GLN A 164 -23.07 4.35 -13.89
C GLN A 164 -22.98 4.08 -12.38
N ALA A 165 -21.80 3.65 -11.91
CA ALA A 165 -21.54 3.31 -10.53
C ALA A 165 -21.46 4.53 -9.61
N GLN A 166 -21.08 5.70 -10.14
CA GLN A 166 -20.91 6.91 -9.34
C GLN A 166 -22.18 7.32 -8.57
N ALA A 167 -23.37 7.09 -9.16
CA ALA A 167 -24.65 7.36 -8.51
C ALA A 167 -24.83 6.61 -7.18
N ARG A 168 -24.20 5.43 -7.05
CA ARG A 168 -24.26 4.56 -5.86
C ARG A 168 -23.30 4.97 -4.74
N LEU A 169 -22.38 5.90 -5.02
CA LEU A 169 -21.48 6.43 -4.00
C LEU A 169 -22.20 7.48 -3.14
N PRO A 170 -21.92 7.51 -1.82
CA PRO A 170 -22.39 8.59 -0.95
C PRO A 170 -21.82 9.93 -1.45
N GLY A 171 -22.60 11.00 -1.36
CA GLY A 171 -22.29 12.30 -2.00
C GLY A 171 -20.90 12.85 -1.69
N ALA A 172 -20.44 12.72 -0.43
CA ALA A 172 -19.11 13.15 0.00
C ALA A 172 -17.93 12.32 -0.57
N ALA A 173 -18.21 11.15 -1.16
CA ALA A 173 -17.20 10.22 -1.68
C ALA A 173 -17.19 10.14 -3.22
N ARG A 174 -17.90 11.02 -3.93
CA ARG A 174 -17.93 11.06 -5.40
C ARG A 174 -16.71 11.82 -5.93
N PRO A 175 -15.71 11.14 -6.53
CA PRO A 175 -14.61 11.84 -7.18
C PRO A 175 -15.05 12.38 -8.54
N ALA A 176 -14.33 13.39 -9.04
CA ALA A 176 -14.46 13.84 -10.42
C ALA A 176 -14.12 12.68 -11.37
N LEU A 177 -15.01 12.42 -12.33
CA LEU A 177 -14.79 11.40 -13.35
C LEU A 177 -13.86 11.94 -14.44
N PRO A 178 -13.01 11.08 -15.02
CA PRO A 178 -12.23 11.46 -16.17
C PRO A 178 -13.19 11.68 -17.36
N CYS A 179 -13.07 12.80 -18.08
CA CYS A 179 -13.95 13.11 -19.21
C CYS A 179 -13.89 11.99 -20.26
N ALA A 180 -15.06 11.49 -20.70
CA ALA A 180 -15.16 10.50 -21.76
C ALA A 180 -14.57 11.01 -23.08
#